data_AF-A0A257VT16-F1
#
_entry.id   AF-A0A257VT16-F1
#
_cell.length_a   1.000
_cell.length_b   1.000
_cell.length_c   1.000
_cell.angle_alpha   90.00
_cell.angle_beta   90.00
_cell.angle_gamma   90.00
#
_symmetry.space_group_name_H-M   'P 1'
#
loop_
_entity.id
_entity.type
_entity.pdbx_description
1 polymer ?
#
loop_
_entity_poly.entity_id
_entity_poly.type
_entity_poly.pdbx_seq_one_letter_code
_entity_poly.pdbx_strand_id
1 'polypeptide(L)'
;LLERPFTDPLDPAEVIECANEFLHADCAYVLETWWGLWQFRKEWELRPARVTLYCYGPEFADTPTLGHDSPAEHLRLDFGLDSHYLPRPDDPASAYYTRSNLRGLLRLVQQLDEALPVERRALWSESGGNFAEQLQEAIENL
;
A
#
# COMPACT_ATOMS: atom_id res chain seq x y z
N LEU A 1 -6.00 -13.23 17.25
CA LEU A 1 -5.25 -12.04 16.81
C LEU A 1 -3.99 -11.94 17.66
N LEU A 2 -2.82 -12.06 17.04
CA LEU A 2 -1.53 -11.77 17.66
C LEU A 2 -1.04 -10.42 17.13
N GLU A 3 -0.62 -9.55 18.02
CA GLU A 3 -0.02 -8.26 17.68
C GLU A 3 1.35 -8.18 18.34
N ARG A 4 2.38 -7.87 17.54
CA ARG A 4 3.76 -7.75 18.01
C ARG A 4 4.37 -6.46 17.48
N PRO A 5 4.81 -5.53 18.36
CA PRO A 5 5.57 -4.37 17.93
C PRO A 5 7.01 -4.79 17.60
N PHE A 6 7.59 -4.17 16.59
CA PHE A 6 9.00 -4.26 16.24
C PHE A 6 9.67 -2.90 16.49
N THR A 7 10.95 -2.92 16.88
CA THR A 7 11.72 -1.69 17.09
C THR A 7 12.34 -1.18 15.80
N ASP A 8 12.44 0.14 15.65
CA ASP A 8 13.20 0.74 14.55
C ASP A 8 14.72 0.69 14.84
N PRO A 9 15.57 0.37 13.84
CA PRO A 9 15.18 -0.04 12.48
C PRO A 9 14.61 -1.47 12.45
N LEU A 10 13.53 -1.64 11.69
CA LEU A 10 12.90 -2.94 11.47
C LEU A 10 13.89 -3.94 10.86
N ASP A 11 14.07 -5.10 11.51
CA ASP A 11 14.78 -6.24 10.94
C ASP A 11 13.80 -7.16 10.19
N PRO A 12 13.87 -7.25 8.84
CA PRO A 12 12.99 -8.13 8.08
C PRO A 12 13.08 -9.59 8.48
N ALA A 13 14.25 -10.06 8.92
CA ALA A 13 14.43 -11.45 9.34
C ALA A 13 13.61 -11.76 10.60
N GLU A 14 13.60 -10.85 11.58
CA GLU A 14 12.80 -11.00 12.80
C GLU A 14 11.29 -11.02 12.50
N VAL A 15 10.84 -10.16 11.57
CA VAL A 15 9.44 -10.13 11.13
C VAL A 15 9.04 -11.45 10.47
N ILE A 16 9.90 -11.98 9.58
CA ILE A 16 9.67 -13.25 8.88
C ILE A 16 9.66 -14.42 9.87
N GLU A 17 10.59 -14.46 10.83
CA GLU A 17 10.61 -15.48 11.87
C GLU A 17 9.33 -15.46 12.71
N CYS A 18 8.86 -14.27 13.09
CA CYS A 18 7.59 -14.13 13.81
C CYS A 18 6.39 -14.58 12.97
N ALA A 19 6.37 -14.28 11.67
CA ALA A 19 5.30 -14.71 10.77
C ALA A 19 5.32 -16.24 10.57
N ASN A 20 6.51 -16.85 10.50
CA ASN A 20 6.68 -18.29 10.29
C ASN A 20 6.08 -19.15 11.41
N GLU A 21 6.01 -18.64 12.64
CA GLU A 21 5.35 -19.34 13.76
C GLU A 21 3.86 -19.62 13.46
N PHE A 22 3.23 -18.81 12.61
CA PHE A 22 1.81 -18.88 12.29
C PHE A 22 1.53 -19.16 10.81
N LEU A 23 2.52 -19.68 10.06
CA LEU A 23 2.44 -19.93 8.61
C LEU A 23 1.38 -20.97 8.22
N HIS A 24 0.12 -20.53 8.20
CA HIS A 24 -1.05 -21.34 7.87
C HIS A 24 -1.86 -20.72 6.73
N ALA A 25 -2.51 -21.58 5.95
CA ALA A 25 -3.28 -21.19 4.78
C ALA A 25 -4.56 -20.42 5.12
N ASP A 26 -5.07 -20.56 6.33
CA ASP A 26 -6.28 -19.94 6.87
C ASP A 26 -6.01 -18.69 7.72
N CYS A 27 -4.78 -18.15 7.65
CA CYS A 27 -4.36 -16.98 8.40
C CYS A 27 -4.15 -15.76 7.49
N ALA A 28 -4.27 -14.57 8.06
CA ALA A 28 -3.90 -13.31 7.43
C ALA A 28 -2.82 -12.60 8.23
N TYR A 29 -1.90 -11.94 7.53
CA TYR A 29 -0.81 -11.16 8.11
C TYR A 29 -1.03 -9.69 7.80
N VAL A 30 -0.83 -8.85 8.82
CA VAL A 30 -0.88 -7.40 8.68
C VAL A 30 0.44 -6.83 9.14
N LEU A 31 1.10 -6.07 8.28
CA LEU A 31 2.31 -5.33 8.61
C LEU A 31 2.01 -3.84 8.47
N GLU A 32 2.01 -3.12 9.59
CA GLU A 32 2.01 -1.66 9.58
C GLU A 32 3.45 -1.14 9.61
N THR A 33 3.77 -0.22 8.71
CA THR A 33 5.11 0.39 8.60
C THR A 33 5.01 1.83 8.12
N TRP A 34 6.16 2.46 7.88
CA TRP A 34 6.29 3.85 7.49
C TRP A 34 6.92 4.00 6.11
N TRP A 35 6.37 4.91 5.30
CA TRP A 35 6.95 5.37 4.05
C TRP A 35 7.20 6.87 4.10
N GLY A 36 8.43 7.31 3.82
CA GLY A 36 8.72 8.72 3.53
C GLY A 36 8.03 9.20 2.25
N LEU A 37 7.03 10.06 2.41
CA LEU A 37 6.30 10.73 1.33
C LEU A 37 6.36 12.24 1.50
N TRP A 38 6.33 12.98 0.40
CA TRP A 38 6.07 14.40 0.43
C TRP A 38 4.65 14.66 0.89
N GLN A 39 4.47 15.47 1.93
CA GLN A 39 3.18 15.81 2.50
C GLN A 39 3.04 17.33 2.60
N PHE A 40 1.85 17.85 2.28
CA PHE A 40 1.55 19.27 2.42
C PHE A 40 0.87 19.56 3.77
N ARG A 41 1.46 20.46 4.56
CA ARG A 41 0.81 21.00 5.78
C ARG A 41 0.71 22.52 5.71
N LYS A 42 1.87 23.18 5.80
CA LYS A 42 2.05 24.62 5.55
C LYS A 42 2.98 24.83 4.37
N GLU A 43 3.99 23.97 4.30
CA GLU A 43 4.88 23.76 3.18
C GLU A 43 4.99 22.26 2.90
N TRP A 44 5.63 21.91 1.80
CA TRP A 44 5.90 20.53 1.43
C TRP A 44 7.10 19.99 2.19
N GLU A 45 6.90 18.88 2.90
CA GLU A 45 7.95 18.23 3.69
C GLU A 45 7.96 16.73 3.41
N LEU A 46 9.15 16.14 3.37
CA LEU A 46 9.28 14.67 3.37
C LEU A 46 9.03 14.16 4.79
N ARG A 47 7.96 13.39 4.97
CA ARG A 47 7.55 12.88 6.29
C ARG A 47 7.10 11.42 6.22
N PRO A 48 7.21 10.67 7.33
CA PRO A 48 6.61 9.36 7.44
C PRO A 48 5.08 9.42 7.22
N ALA A 49 4.59 8.57 6.33
CA ALA A 49 3.19 8.22 6.16
C ALA A 49 3.03 6.74 6.51
N ARG A 50 1.96 6.37 7.21
CA ARG A 50 1.70 4.97 7.54
C ARG A 50 1.30 4.22 6.26
N VAL A 51 1.84 3.03 6.09
CA VAL A 51 1.48 2.08 5.04
C VAL A 51 1.14 0.77 5.71
N THR A 52 0.09 0.12 5.24
CA THR A 52 -0.33 -1.19 5.77
C THR A 52 -0.32 -2.23 4.65
N LEU A 53 0.43 -3.30 4.88
CA LEU A 53 0.47 -4.48 4.03
C LEU A 53 -0.45 -5.55 4.61
N TYR A 54 -1.30 -6.14 3.77
CA TYR A 54 -2.11 -7.29 4.13
C TYR A 54 -1.75 -8.45 3.21
N CYS A 55 -1.45 -9.61 3.79
CA CYS A 55 -1.24 -10.86 3.08
C CYS A 55 -2.28 -11.86 3.56
N TYR A 56 -3.14 -12.34 2.66
CA TYR A 56 -4.21 -13.28 3.00
C TYR A 56 -3.81 -14.68 2.55
N GLY A 57 -3.85 -15.64 3.48
CA GLY A 57 -3.69 -17.04 3.15
C GLY A 57 -4.79 -17.52 2.18
N PRO A 58 -4.51 -18.52 1.33
CA PRO A 58 -5.43 -18.96 0.29
C PRO A 58 -6.75 -19.57 0.81
N GLU A 59 -6.80 -19.96 2.08
CA GLU A 59 -7.98 -20.50 2.77
C GLU A 59 -8.56 -19.52 3.80
N PHE A 60 -8.07 -18.28 3.84
CA PHE A 60 -8.58 -17.25 4.76
C PHE A 60 -10.02 -16.88 4.37
N ALA A 61 -10.97 -17.24 5.24
CA ALA A 61 -12.40 -17.19 4.93
C ALA A 61 -12.94 -15.78 4.61
N ASP A 62 -12.39 -14.76 5.27
CA ASP A 62 -12.85 -13.37 5.17
C ASP A 62 -11.97 -12.53 4.23
N THR A 63 -11.36 -13.16 3.23
CA THR A 63 -10.51 -12.47 2.27
C THR A 63 -11.34 -11.44 1.47
N PRO A 64 -10.97 -10.15 1.47
CA PRO A 64 -11.71 -9.15 0.73
C PRO A 64 -11.57 -9.33 -0.79
N THR A 65 -12.53 -8.79 -1.53
CA THR A 65 -12.51 -8.71 -2.99
C THR A 65 -12.66 -7.26 -3.45
N LEU A 66 -12.10 -6.92 -4.62
CA LEU A 66 -12.27 -5.64 -5.31
C LEU A 66 -13.68 -5.42 -5.92
N GLY A 67 -14.68 -6.20 -5.48
CA GLY A 67 -16.02 -6.23 -6.03
C GLY A 67 -16.62 -7.62 -5.99
N HIS A 68 -17.93 -7.72 -6.19
CA HIS A 68 -18.68 -8.98 -6.01
C HIS A 68 -18.18 -10.12 -6.92
N ASP A 69 -17.71 -9.79 -8.13
CA ASP A 69 -17.26 -10.77 -9.11
C ASP A 69 -15.72 -10.86 -9.20
N SER A 70 -15.00 -10.12 -8.35
CA SER A 70 -13.54 -10.17 -8.31
C SER A 70 -13.06 -11.35 -7.48
N PRO A 71 -11.97 -12.02 -7.90
CA PRO A 71 -11.36 -13.06 -7.07
C PRO A 71 -10.82 -12.48 -5.75
N ALA A 72 -10.73 -13.34 -4.75
CA ALA A 72 -10.11 -13.04 -3.46
C ALA A 72 -8.68 -12.50 -3.62
N GLU A 73 -8.36 -11.44 -2.88
CA GLU A 73 -7.05 -10.81 -2.88
C GLU A 73 -6.02 -11.64 -2.09
N HIS A 74 -4.82 -11.86 -2.64
CA HIS A 74 -3.74 -12.50 -1.85
C HIS A 74 -2.83 -11.46 -1.18
N LEU A 75 -2.70 -10.29 -1.79
CA LEU A 75 -1.88 -9.18 -1.30
C LEU A 75 -2.62 -7.86 -1.50
N ARG A 76 -2.67 -7.05 -0.45
CA ARG A 76 -3.21 -5.69 -0.45
C ARG A 76 -2.20 -4.74 0.17
N LEU A 77 -2.04 -3.58 -0.47
CA LEU A 77 -1.28 -2.46 0.07
C LEU A 77 -2.21 -1.26 0.22
N ASP A 78 -2.28 -0.75 1.44
CA ASP A 78 -2.97 0.49 1.79
C ASP A 78 -1.93 1.59 2.00
N PHE A 79 -1.99 2.59 1.12
CA PHE A 79 -1.05 3.72 1.09
C PHE A 79 -1.57 4.97 1.80
N GLY A 80 -2.73 4.86 2.45
CA GLY A 80 -3.36 5.96 3.16
C GLY A 80 -4.03 6.98 2.23
N LEU A 81 -3.85 8.25 2.55
CA LEU A 81 -4.64 9.36 1.98
C LEU A 81 -4.31 9.61 0.50
N ASP A 82 -5.35 9.72 -0.33
CA ASP A 82 -5.25 10.05 -1.77
C ASP A 82 -4.49 11.36 -2.00
N SER A 83 -4.66 12.32 -1.08
CA SER A 83 -4.02 13.64 -1.13
C SER A 83 -2.48 13.60 -1.11
N HIS A 84 -1.87 12.47 -0.73
CA HIS A 84 -0.43 12.28 -0.88
C HIS A 84 0.00 12.04 -2.34
N TYR A 85 -0.91 11.59 -3.19
CA TYR A 85 -0.62 11.12 -4.54
C TYR A 85 -1.33 11.92 -5.63
N LEU A 86 -2.39 12.65 -5.28
CA LEU A 86 -3.16 13.47 -6.22
C LEU A 86 -2.75 14.95 -6.14
N PRO A 87 -2.54 15.63 -7.28
CA PRO A 87 -2.24 17.05 -7.31
C PRO A 87 -3.38 17.88 -6.73
N ARG A 88 -3.01 18.99 -6.09
CA ARG A 88 -3.94 19.94 -5.50
C ARG A 88 -4.19 21.11 -6.47
N PRO A 89 -5.45 21.47 -6.77
CA PRO A 89 -5.74 22.55 -7.72
C PRO A 89 -5.36 23.94 -7.20
N ASP A 90 -5.29 24.12 -5.87
CA ASP A 90 -4.95 25.38 -5.19
C ASP A 90 -3.43 25.59 -5.02
N ASP A 91 -2.60 24.60 -5.34
CA ASP A 91 -1.15 24.66 -5.22
C ASP A 91 -0.45 24.15 -6.49
N PRO A 92 0.06 25.04 -7.36
CA PRO A 92 0.78 24.64 -8.57
C PRO A 92 2.03 23.79 -8.31
N ALA A 93 2.65 23.89 -7.13
CA ALA A 93 3.83 23.10 -6.79
C ALA A 93 3.45 21.64 -6.46
N SER A 94 2.19 21.38 -6.12
CA SER A 94 1.71 20.05 -5.71
C SER A 94 2.01 18.96 -6.75
N ALA A 95 1.84 19.26 -8.04
CA ALA A 95 2.09 18.32 -9.12
C ALA A 95 3.53 17.80 -9.15
N TYR A 96 4.51 18.59 -8.68
CA TYR A 96 5.89 18.13 -8.57
C TYR A 96 6.05 17.06 -7.47
N TYR A 97 5.51 17.34 -6.29
CA TYR A 97 5.65 16.50 -5.11
C TYR A 97 4.83 15.22 -5.19
N THR A 98 3.58 15.32 -5.62
CA THR A 98 2.69 14.17 -5.79
C THR A 98 3.22 13.23 -6.86
N ARG A 99 3.79 13.76 -7.96
CA ARG A 99 4.50 12.95 -8.96
C ARG A 99 5.74 12.23 -8.39
N SER A 100 6.46 12.84 -7.45
CA SER A 100 7.57 12.17 -6.75
C SER A 100 7.07 10.98 -5.93
N ASN A 101 6.01 11.17 -5.15
CA ASN A 101 5.38 10.10 -4.37
C ASN A 101 4.87 8.97 -5.27
N LEU A 102 4.21 9.36 -6.36
CA LEU A 102 3.67 8.43 -7.33
C LEU A 102 4.73 7.58 -8.01
N ARG A 103 5.88 8.16 -8.37
CA ARG A 103 7.01 7.39 -8.91
C ARG A 103 7.54 6.37 -7.91
N GLY A 104 7.56 6.71 -6.62
CA GLY A 104 7.89 5.76 -5.55
C GLY A 104 6.91 4.59 -5.51
N LEU A 105 5.61 4.89 -5.55
CA LEU A 105 4.53 3.91 -5.62
C LEU A 105 4.66 2.97 -6.82
N LEU A 106 4.78 3.51 -8.02
CA LEU A 106 4.91 2.71 -9.24
C LEU A 106 6.15 1.82 -9.22
N ARG A 107 7.27 2.33 -8.69
CA ARG A 107 8.49 1.52 -8.53
C ARG A 107 8.28 0.37 -7.56
N LEU A 108 7.63 0.61 -6.42
CA LEU A 108 7.32 -0.45 -5.46
C LEU A 108 6.44 -1.53 -6.10
N VAL A 109 5.39 -1.13 -6.81
CA VAL A 109 4.50 -2.07 -7.50
C VAL A 109 5.26 -2.93 -8.51
N GLN A 110 6.14 -2.33 -9.31
CA GLN A 110 6.99 -3.06 -10.25
C GLN A 110 7.93 -4.04 -9.55
N GLN A 111 8.56 -3.63 -8.44
CA GLN A 111 9.46 -4.50 -7.68
C GLN A 111 8.72 -5.68 -7.06
N LEU A 112 7.48 -5.48 -6.60
CA LEU A 112 6.64 -6.56 -6.09
C LEU A 112 6.26 -7.54 -7.20
N ASP A 113 5.95 -7.05 -8.40
CA ASP A 113 5.65 -7.89 -9.57
C ASP A 113 6.83 -8.76 -9.99
N GLU A 114 8.05 -8.23 -9.88
CA GLU A 114 9.27 -8.96 -10.20
C GLU A 114 9.66 -9.96 -9.10
N ALA A 115 9.43 -9.60 -7.83
CA ALA A 115 9.91 -10.38 -6.69
C ALA A 115 8.95 -11.49 -6.25
N LEU A 116 7.65 -11.34 -6.49
CA LEU A 116 6.63 -12.24 -5.96
C LEU A 116 5.85 -12.92 -7.08
N PRO A 117 5.65 -14.26 -7.03
CA PRO A 117 4.76 -14.97 -7.93
C PRO A 117 3.29 -14.77 -7.50
N VAL A 118 2.85 -13.52 -7.27
CA VAL A 118 1.47 -13.26 -6.87
C VAL A 118 0.58 -13.35 -8.10
N GLU A 119 -0.35 -14.31 -8.11
CA GLU A 119 -1.27 -14.46 -9.24
C GLU A 119 -2.20 -13.24 -9.40
N ARG A 120 -2.50 -12.50 -8.33
CA ARG A 120 -3.52 -11.42 -8.29
C ARG A 120 -3.22 -10.37 -7.19
N ARG A 121 -3.31 -9.06 -7.50
CA ARG A 121 -3.09 -7.95 -6.54
C ARG A 121 -4.13 -6.83 -6.66
N ALA A 122 -4.36 -6.10 -5.56
CA ALA A 122 -5.23 -4.93 -5.51
C ALA A 122 -4.51 -3.73 -4.86
N LEU A 123 -4.61 -2.54 -5.46
CA LEU A 123 -4.12 -1.28 -4.87
C LEU A 123 -5.30 -0.50 -4.31
N TRP A 124 -5.23 -0.13 -3.03
CA TRP A 124 -6.29 0.57 -2.31
C TRP A 124 -5.80 1.92 -1.78
N SER A 125 -6.74 2.86 -1.67
CA SER A 125 -6.56 4.16 -1.04
C SER A 125 -7.85 4.58 -0.31
N GLU A 126 -7.86 5.74 0.37
CA GLU A 126 -8.95 6.20 1.24
C GLU A 126 -10.34 6.16 0.57
N SER A 127 -10.41 6.42 -0.73
CA SER A 127 -11.65 6.45 -1.51
C SER A 127 -12.28 5.08 -1.77
N GLY A 128 -11.66 3.98 -1.32
CA GLY A 128 -12.29 2.64 -1.32
C GLY A 128 -12.51 2.03 -2.70
N GLY A 129 -11.82 2.53 -3.73
CA GLY A 129 -11.81 1.98 -5.09
C GLY A 129 -10.41 1.49 -5.49
N ASN A 130 -10.31 0.92 -6.70
CA ASN A 130 -9.01 0.55 -7.27
C ASN A 130 -8.19 1.83 -7.54
N PHE A 131 -7.17 2.06 -6.73
CA PHE A 131 -6.36 3.26 -6.83
C PHE A 131 -5.66 3.40 -8.20
N ALA A 132 -5.39 2.28 -8.89
CA ALA A 132 -4.81 2.31 -10.23
C ALA A 132 -5.72 2.99 -11.26
N GLU A 133 -7.03 2.80 -11.17
CA GLU A 133 -8.02 3.41 -12.06
C GLU A 133 -8.13 4.91 -11.81
N GLN A 134 -8.19 5.32 -10.55
CA GLN A 134 -8.21 6.74 -10.17
C GLN A 134 -6.94 7.47 -10.62
N LEU A 135 -5.80 6.79 -10.53
CA LEU A 135 -4.54 7.34 -11.00
C LEU A 135 -4.53 7.55 -12.52
N GLN A 136 -5.08 6.59 -13.26
CA GLN A 136 -5.17 6.68 -14.71
C GLN A 136 -6.06 7.87 -15.12
N GLU A 137 -7.23 8.04 -14.50
CA GLU A 137 -8.07 9.21 -14.70
C GLU A 137 -7.36 10.52 -14.34
N ALA A 138 -6.61 10.56 -13.23
CA ALA A 138 -5.88 11.76 -12.83
C ALA A 138 -4.77 12.13 -13.82
N ILE A 139 -4.11 11.15 -14.45
CA ILE A 139 -3.08 11.37 -15.47
C ILE A 139 -3.70 11.84 -16.79
N GLU A 140 -4.88 11.31 -17.17
CA GLU A 140 -5.58 11.70 -18.41
C GLU A 140 -6.17 13.12 -18.33
N ASN A 141 -6.42 13.63 -17.12
CA ASN A 141 -6.97 14.96 -16.87
C ASN A 141 -5.91 16.03 -16.49
N LEU A 142 -4.61 15.70 -16.58
CA LEU A 142 -3.48 16.62 -16.44
C LEU A 142 -3.02 17.19 -17.79
#